data_AF-A0AAV5LAF5-F1
#
_entry.id   AF-A0AAV5LAF5-F1
#
_cell.length_a   1.000
_cell.length_b   1.000
_cell.length_c   1.000
_cell.angle_alpha   90.00
_cell.angle_beta   90.00
_cell.angle_gamma   90.00
#
_symmetry.space_group_name_H-M   'P 1'
#
loop_
_entity.id
_entity.type
_entity.pdbx_description
1 polymer ?
#
loop_
_entity_poly.entity_id
_entity_poly.type
_entity_poly.pdbx_seq_one_letter_code
_entity_poly.pdbx_strand_id
1 'polypeptide(L)' 'MPRLDPDIVVHAIPLYSEAKPIKQKLRRMKPEILLKVKEEVQKLLDVNFIEVAMYPGWVANIVPVMKKDG' A
#
# COMPACT_ATOMS: atom_id res chain seq x y z
N MET A 1 -9.95 16.12 -3.12
CA MET A 1 -11.33 15.75 -2.79
C MET A 1 -11.87 16.75 -1.77
N PRO A 2 -13.12 17.23 -1.88
CA PRO A 2 -13.75 17.91 -0.76
C PRO A 2 -13.68 17.01 0.47
N ARG A 3 -13.39 17.59 1.63
CA ARG A 3 -13.08 16.84 2.86
C ARG A 3 -14.37 16.16 3.33
N LEU A 4 -14.52 14.87 3.02
CA LEU A 4 -15.57 14.04 3.59
C LEU A 4 -15.28 13.86 5.08
N ASP A 5 -16.35 13.78 5.87
CA ASP A 5 -16.25 13.58 7.32
C ASP A 5 -15.51 12.26 7.62
N PRO A 6 -14.35 12.30 8.30
CA PRO A 6 -13.60 11.10 8.66
C PRO A 6 -14.43 10.07 9.42
N ASP A 7 -15.39 10.51 10.23
CA ASP A 7 -16.24 9.60 11.02
C ASP A 7 -17.17 8.75 10.14
N ILE A 8 -17.39 9.17 8.88
CA ILE A 8 -18.20 8.44 7.90
C ILE A 8 -17.33 7.57 7.00
N VAL A 9 -16.14 8.04 6.60
CA VAL A 9 -15.33 7.40 5.54
C VAL A 9 -14.18 6.54 6.06
N VAL A 10 -13.78 6.69 7.32
CA VAL A 10 -12.66 5.92 7.88
C VAL A 10 -13.20 4.64 8.51
N HIS A 11 -12.74 3.51 8.00
CA HIS A 11 -12.97 2.20 8.63
C HIS A 11 -11.80 1.83 9.54
N ALA A 12 -12.08 1.59 10.82
CA ALA A 12 -11.12 1.01 11.75
C ALA A 12 -11.20 -0.52 11.71
N ILE A 13 -10.11 -1.18 11.34
CA ILE A 13 -10.01 -2.64 11.33
C ILE A 13 -9.73 -3.11 12.78
N PRO A 14 -10.63 -3.87 13.42
CA PRO A 14 -10.37 -4.42 14.74
C PRO A 14 -9.25 -5.47 14.68
N LEU A 15 -8.31 -5.39 15.62
CA LEU A 15 -7.20 -6.33 15.74
C LEU A 15 -7.31 -7.14 17.04
N TYR A 16 -6.82 -8.37 17.02
CA TYR A 16 -6.63 -9.15 18.24
C TYR A 16 -5.63 -8.46 19.17
N SER A 17 -5.88 -8.50 20.48
CA SER A 17 -5.06 -7.84 21.51
C SER A 17 -3.58 -8.24 21.47
N GLU A 18 -3.31 -9.48 21.06
CA GLU A 18 -2.01 -10.13 21.01
C GLU A 18 -1.35 -10.06 19.62
N ALA A 19 -2.02 -9.42 18.64
CA ALA A 19 -1.50 -9.30 17.28
C ALA A 19 -0.21 -8.48 17.26
N LYS A 20 0.88 -9.11 16.80
CA LYS A 20 2.18 -8.45 16.65
C LYS A 20 2.37 -7.94 15.22
N PRO A 21 2.95 -6.76 15.02
CA PRO A 21 3.27 -6.28 13.67
C PRO A 21 4.34 -7.16 13.03
N ILE A 22 4.17 -7.47 11.74
CA ILE A 22 5.07 -8.34 10.98
C ILE A 22 5.76 -7.53 9.89
N LYS A 23 7.11 -7.56 9.88
CA LYS A 23 7.92 -7.05 8.76
C LYS A 23 8.24 -8.21 7.82
N GLN A 24 7.49 -8.31 6.73
CA GLN A 24 7.77 -9.33 5.72
C GLN A 24 9.10 -9.03 5.02
N LYS A 25 9.89 -10.08 4.76
CA LYS A 25 11.10 -9.97 3.95
C LYS A 25 10.73 -9.55 2.53
N LEU A 26 11.40 -8.52 2.02
CA LEU A 26 11.18 -8.03 0.65
C LEU A 26 11.44 -9.12 -0.38
N ARG A 27 10.49 -9.30 -1.30
CA ARG A 27 10.67 -10.21 -2.45
C ARG A 27 11.56 -9.58 -3.50
N ARG A 28 12.46 -10.37 -4.08
CA ARG A 28 13.23 -9.96 -5.26
C ARG A 28 12.31 -9.89 -6.47
N MET A 29 12.45 -8.83 -7.25
CA MET A 29 11.66 -8.60 -8.46
C MET A 29 12.61 -8.33 -9.63
N LYS A 30 12.17 -8.66 -10.84
CA LYS A 30 12.90 -8.28 -12.06
C LYS A 30 12.91 -6.75 -12.19
N PRO A 31 14.00 -6.11 -12.65
CA PRO A 31 14.10 -4.65 -12.77
C PRO A 31 12.95 -4.03 -13.57
N GLU A 32 12.55 -4.65 -14.68
CA GLU A 32 11.43 -4.19 -15.52
C GLU A 32 10.10 -4.09 -14.76
N ILE A 33 9.84 -5.04 -13.87
CA ILE A 33 8.61 -5.06 -13.06
C ILE A 33 8.70 -4.02 -11.94
N LEU A 34 9.88 -3.87 -11.33
CA LEU A 34 10.11 -2.86 -10.29
C LEU A 34 9.86 -1.44 -10.82
N LEU A 35 10.25 -1.18 -12.07
CA LEU A 35 10.04 0.10 -12.74
C LEU A 35 8.55 0.41 -12.89
N LYS A 36 7.76 -0.56 -13.39
CA LYS A 36 6.29 -0.44 -13.48
C LYS A 36 5.62 -0.26 -12.12
N VAL A 37 6.07 -1.00 -11.10
CA VAL A 37 5.55 -0.84 -9.73
C VAL A 37 5.79 0.58 -9.23
N LYS A 38 6.99 1.14 -9.45
CA LYS A 38 7.33 2.50 -9.05
C LYS A 38 6.44 3.54 -9.75
N GLU A 39 6.17 3.37 -11.04
CA GLU A 39 5.26 4.23 -11.82
C GLU A 39 3.84 4.21 -11.24
N GLU A 40 3.28 3.02 -10.96
CA GLU A 40 1.93 2.91 -10.38
C GLU A 40 1.86 3.48 -8.96
N VAL A 41 2.87 3.25 -8.13
CA VAL A 41 2.96 3.85 -6.78
C VAL A 41 2.99 5.38 -6.87
N GLN A 42 3.75 5.94 -7.81
CA GLN A 42 3.81 7.39 -8.01
C GLN A 42 2.45 7.96 -8.43
N LYS A 43 1.74 7.31 -9.37
CA LYS A 43 0.38 7.73 -9.76
C LYS A 43 -0.57 7.78 -8.56
N LEU A 44 -0.50 6.80 -7.66
CA LEU A 44 -1.32 6.77 -6.45
C LEU A 44 -0.93 7.87 -5.44
N LEU A 45 0.35 8.19 -5.31
CA LEU A 45 0.83 9.31 -4.49
C LEU A 45 0.37 10.66 -5.04
N ASP A 46 0.47 10.87 -6.36
CA ASP A 46 0.14 12.14 -7.01
C ASP A 46 -1.34 12.52 -6.81
N VAL A 47 -2.22 11.53 -6.75
CA VAL A 47 -3.66 11.73 -6.47
C VAL A 47 -4.00 11.67 -4.97
N ASN A 48 -3.00 11.58 -4.08
CA ASN A 48 -3.14 11.42 -2.63
C ASN A 48 -3.98 10.21 -2.21
N PHE A 49 -3.90 9.10 -2.96
CA PHE A 49 -4.59 7.85 -2.62
C PHE A 49 -3.81 7.02 -1.58
N ILE A 50 -2.48 7.14 -1.59
CA ILE A 50 -1.59 6.55 -0.59
C ILE A 50 -0.68 7.62 0.00
N GLU A 51 -0.07 7.32 1.15
CA GLU A 51 0.88 8.19 1.84
C GLU A 51 2.08 7.40 2.36
N VAL A 52 3.17 8.10 2.70
CA VAL A 52 4.38 7.48 3.23
C VAL A 52 4.24 7.26 4.74
N ALA A 53 4.26 5.99 5.15
CA ALA A 53 4.33 5.63 6.57
C ALA A 53 5.76 5.79 7.10
N MET A 54 5.96 6.60 8.14
CA MET A 54 7.26 6.77 8.79
C MET A 54 7.53 5.64 9.80
N TYR A 55 8.67 4.97 9.65
CA TYR A 55 9.17 3.93 10.56
C TYR A 55 8.15 2.84 10.95
N PRO A 56 7.45 2.21 9.98
CA PRO A 56 6.41 1.26 10.33
C PRO A 56 7.00 0.03 11.03
N GLY A 57 6.29 -0.45 12.06
CA GLY A 57 6.57 -1.71 12.74
C GLY A 57 6.28 -2.94 11.88
N TRP A 58 5.60 -2.75 10.74
CA TRP A 58 5.15 -3.78 9.82
C TRP A 58 5.54 -3.43 8.38
N VAL A 59 5.64 -4.43 7.51
CA VAL A 59 5.87 -4.26 6.07
C VAL A 59 5.18 -5.42 5.35
N ALA A 60 4.33 -5.10 4.38
CA ALA A 60 3.73 -6.08 3.47
C ALA A 60 4.44 -6.05 2.11
N ASN A 61 4.57 -7.21 1.48
CA ASN A 61 5.16 -7.31 0.14
C ASN A 61 4.19 -6.86 -0.96
N ILE A 62 4.69 -6.10 -1.93
CA ILE A 62 3.96 -5.79 -3.17
C ILE A 62 3.94 -7.04 -4.07
N VAL A 63 2.78 -7.32 -4.66
CA VAL A 63 2.58 -8.40 -5.63
C VAL A 63 1.97 -7.81 -6.90
N PRO A 64 2.75 -7.57 -7.96
CA PRO A 64 2.24 -7.04 -9.20
C PRO A 64 1.50 -8.14 -9.95
N VAL A 65 0.33 -7.79 -10.48
CA VAL A 65 -0.45 -8.66 -11.36
C VAL A 65 -0.67 -7.90 -12.65
N MET A 66 -0.28 -8.51 -13.77
CA MET A 66 -0.58 -7.94 -15.08
C MET A 66 -2.08 -8.10 -15.31
N LYS A 67 -2.79 -6.98 -15.48
CA LYS A 67 -4.16 -7.03 -15.99
C LYS A 67 -4.11 -7.61 -17.40
N LYS A 68 -5.07 -8.48 -17.72
CA LYS A 68 -5.30 -8.87 -19.12
C LYS A 68 -5.77 -7.63 -19.87
N ASP A 69 -5.39 -7.54 -21.13
CA ASP A 69 -5.98 -6.56 -22.04
C ASP A 69 -7.50 -6.81 -22.07
N GLY A 70 -8.28 -5.72 -21.95
CA GLY A 70 -9.74 -5.75 -21.95
C GLY A 70 -10.30 -6.13 -23.31
#